data_AF-A0A3Q0HI42-F1
#
_entry.id   AF-A0A3Q0HI42-F1
#
_cell.length_a   1.000
_cell.length_b   1.000
_cell.length_c   1.000
_cell.angle_alpha   90.00
_cell.angle_beta   90.00
_cell.angle_gamma   90.00
#
_symmetry.space_group_name_H-M   'P 1'
#
loop_
_entity.id
_entity.type
_entity.pdbx_description
1 polymer ?
#
loop_
_entity_poly.entity_id
_entity_poly.type
_entity_poly.pdbx_seq_one_letter_code
_entity_poly.pdbx_strand_id
1 'polypeptide(L)'
;MEGALCPFVLCLILHFQAQERLPQPTIHCNAQSCANGPCNITLSCTIPKGGNNVIYSWSTPQPPSMTAQGSIMVIPHPDLLINVTCTVQNPASSSSTTTSVKALCAANTPAQASSLSYCQAKGLILLLVLVVLITGTVVVHIMAGKPPKQD
;
A
#
# COMPACT_ATOMS: atom_id res chain seq x y z
N MET A 1 58.42 21.60 -5.38
CA MET A 1 57.36 22.44 -4.81
C MET A 1 56.25 21.51 -4.36
N GLU A 2 56.32 21.04 -3.13
CA GLU A 2 55.29 20.22 -2.52
C GLU A 2 54.22 21.19 -1.99
N GLY A 3 53.12 21.33 -2.73
CA GLY A 3 52.04 22.23 -2.36
C GLY A 3 51.24 21.63 -1.22
N ALA A 4 51.41 22.16 -0.01
CA ALA A 4 50.55 21.82 1.12
C ALA A 4 49.10 22.17 0.77
N LEU A 5 48.24 21.15 0.67
CA LEU A 5 46.80 21.35 0.51
C LEU A 5 46.27 22.16 1.70
N CYS A 6 45.57 23.25 1.41
CA CYS A 6 44.96 24.11 2.43
C CYS A 6 44.07 23.27 3.37
N PRO A 7 44.06 23.50 4.69
CA PRO A 7 43.26 22.73 5.65
C PRO A 7 41.76 22.70 5.30
N PHE A 8 41.23 23.74 4.65
CA PHE A 8 39.84 23.75 4.15
C PHE A 8 39.63 22.73 3.02
N VAL A 9 40.58 22.59 2.11
CA VAL A 9 40.52 21.63 1.00
C VAL A 9 40.64 20.21 1.55
N LEU A 10 41.52 19.99 2.53
CA LEU A 10 41.63 18.71 3.22
C LEU A 10 40.31 18.35 3.94
N CYS A 11 39.67 19.31 4.60
CA CYS A 11 38.38 19.12 5.28
C CYS A 11 37.24 18.79 4.30
N LEU A 12 37.18 19.47 3.15
CA LEU A 12 36.21 19.17 2.09
C LEU A 12 36.43 17.77 1.50
N ILE A 13 37.68 17.37 1.27
CA ILE A 13 38.02 16.02 0.79
C ILE A 13 37.60 14.97 1.84
N LEU A 14 37.93 15.16 3.11
CA LEU A 14 37.57 14.23 4.18
C LEU A 14 36.04 14.12 4.34
N HIS A 15 35.30 15.22 4.22
CA HIS A 15 33.84 15.21 4.26
C HIS A 15 33.23 14.40 3.09
N PHE A 16 33.82 14.51 1.90
CA PHE A 16 33.37 13.77 0.71
C PHE A 16 33.72 12.27 0.79
N GLN A 17 34.90 11.94 1.32
CA GLN A 17 35.37 10.56 1.48
C GLN A 17 34.66 9.81 2.62
N ALA A 18 34.02 10.52 3.55
CA ALA A 18 33.22 9.92 4.63
C ALA A 18 31.86 9.37 4.16
N GLN A 19 31.53 9.44 2.86
CA GLN A 19 30.26 8.90 2.35
C GLN A 19 30.27 7.37 2.37
N GLU A 20 29.52 6.79 3.31
CA GLU A 20 29.37 5.35 3.43
C GLU A 20 28.71 4.71 2.20
N ARG A 21 29.00 3.43 2.02
CA ARG A 21 28.34 2.58 1.02
C ARG A 21 26.86 2.45 1.35
N LEU A 22 26.01 2.77 0.38
CA LEU A 22 24.57 2.74 0.57
C LEU A 22 24.05 1.31 0.81
N PRO A 23 23.16 1.10 1.80
CA PRO A 23 22.48 -0.17 1.97
C PRO A 23 21.50 -0.42 0.81
N GLN A 24 21.00 -1.65 0.73
CA GLN A 24 19.94 -1.99 -0.21
C GLN A 24 18.65 -1.23 0.13
N PRO A 25 18.03 -0.49 -0.81
CA PRO A 25 16.76 0.18 -0.56
C PRO A 25 15.61 -0.82 -0.47
N THR A 26 14.54 -0.43 0.22
CA THR A 26 13.29 -1.21 0.32
C THR A 26 12.16 -0.42 -0.33
N ILE A 27 11.35 -1.10 -1.15
CA ILE A 27 10.19 -0.50 -1.80
C ILE A 27 8.95 -0.90 -1.00
N HIS A 28 8.08 0.07 -0.69
CA HIS A 28 6.83 -0.13 0.01
C HIS A 28 5.65 0.29 -0.87
N CYS A 29 4.54 -0.44 -0.75
CA CYS A 29 3.25 -0.03 -1.29
C CYS A 29 2.49 0.77 -0.21
N ASN A 30 2.25 2.05 -0.46
CA ASN A 30 1.72 2.98 0.55
C ASN A 30 0.19 3.04 0.53
N ALA A 31 -0.41 3.30 -0.64
CA ALA A 31 -1.86 3.39 -0.77
C ALA A 31 -2.29 3.26 -2.25
N GLN A 32 -3.49 2.73 -2.44
CA GLN A 32 -4.22 2.78 -3.71
C GLN A 32 -5.33 3.83 -3.58
N SER A 33 -5.29 4.87 -4.40
CA SER A 33 -6.33 5.91 -4.46
C SER A 33 -7.16 5.76 -5.72
N CYS A 34 -8.46 5.53 -5.56
CA CYS A 34 -9.43 5.41 -6.65
C CYS A 34 -10.50 6.51 -6.61
N ALA A 35 -10.24 7.61 -5.90
CA ALA A 35 -11.29 8.55 -5.50
C ALA A 35 -11.95 9.30 -6.68
N ASN A 36 -11.25 9.53 -7.79
CA ASN A 36 -11.70 10.42 -8.87
C ASN A 36 -11.34 9.92 -10.28
N GLY A 37 -11.21 8.61 -10.51
CA GLY A 37 -10.82 8.07 -11.81
C GLY A 37 -10.12 6.71 -11.71
N PRO A 38 -9.25 6.35 -12.68
CA PRO A 38 -8.49 5.12 -12.59
C PRO A 38 -7.65 5.10 -11.32
N CYS A 39 -7.57 3.93 -10.69
CA CYS A 39 -6.83 3.76 -9.44
C CYS A 39 -5.35 4.08 -9.64
N ASN A 40 -4.79 4.88 -8.75
CA ASN A 40 -3.37 5.19 -8.69
C ASN A 40 -2.73 4.48 -7.51
N ILE A 41 -1.63 3.78 -7.73
CA ILE A 41 -0.78 3.22 -6.67
C ILE A 41 0.33 4.21 -6.38
N THR A 42 0.56 4.47 -5.10
CA THR A 42 1.75 5.20 -4.64
C THR A 42 2.73 4.22 -4.00
N LEU A 43 3.95 4.21 -4.54
CA LEU A 43 5.09 3.48 -4.00
C LEU A 43 6.06 4.46 -3.32
N SER A 44 6.71 3.99 -2.26
CA SER A 44 7.84 4.69 -1.64
C SER A 44 9.08 3.81 -1.59
N CYS A 45 10.24 4.44 -1.65
CA CYS A 45 11.53 3.78 -1.55
C CYS A 45 12.31 4.34 -0.36
N THR A 46 12.71 3.47 0.55
CA THR A 46 13.39 3.83 1.81
C THR A 46 14.73 3.12 1.93
N ILE A 47 15.63 3.66 2.73
CA ILE A 47 16.91 3.03 3.09
C ILE A 47 17.01 2.91 4.61
N PRO A 48 17.40 1.75 5.17
CA PRO A 48 17.29 1.46 6.60
C PRO A 48 17.94 2.46 7.56
N LYS A 49 19.02 3.15 7.14
CA LYS A 49 19.77 4.06 8.01
C LYS A 49 19.60 5.55 7.69
N GLY A 50 18.80 5.91 6.68
CA GLY A 50 18.76 7.29 6.18
C GLY A 50 20.12 7.72 5.60
N GLY A 51 20.15 8.13 4.34
CA GLY A 51 21.37 8.65 3.73
C GLY A 51 21.32 10.16 3.70
N ASN A 52 22.40 10.83 4.09
CA ASN A 52 22.57 12.25 3.78
C ASN A 52 22.95 12.37 2.29
N ASN A 53 22.29 13.27 1.56
CA ASN A 53 22.58 13.58 0.15
C ASN A 53 22.43 12.37 -0.80
N VAL A 54 21.29 11.69 -0.74
CA VAL A 54 20.97 10.57 -1.64
C VAL A 54 20.00 11.02 -2.72
N ILE A 55 20.31 10.63 -3.95
CA ILE A 55 19.47 10.82 -5.12
C ILE A 55 18.70 9.53 -5.37
N TYR A 56 17.38 9.66 -5.51
CA TYR A 56 16.50 8.57 -5.87
C TYR A 56 16.20 8.62 -7.36
N SER A 57 16.22 7.45 -8.00
CA SER A 57 15.78 7.29 -9.38
C SER A 57 14.96 6.02 -9.52
N TRP A 58 14.01 6.04 -10.45
CA TRP A 58 13.11 4.93 -10.73
C TRP A 58 13.27 4.47 -12.17
N SER A 59 13.24 3.15 -12.38
CA SER A 59 13.31 2.54 -13.71
C SER A 59 12.26 1.45 -13.87
N THR A 60 11.60 1.42 -15.02
CA THR A 60 10.52 0.50 -15.36
C THR A 60 10.69 -0.03 -16.78
N PRO A 61 10.33 -1.30 -17.07
CA PRO A 61 10.52 -1.92 -18.39
C PRO A 61 9.60 -1.34 -19.48
N GLN A 62 8.51 -0.68 -19.09
CA GLN A 62 7.70 0.16 -19.95
C GLN A 62 7.64 1.56 -19.35
N PRO A 63 7.42 2.61 -20.15
CA PRO A 63 7.01 3.92 -19.67
C PRO A 63 5.48 4.03 -19.64
N PRO A 64 4.76 3.55 -18.61
CA PRO A 64 3.40 4.01 -18.38
C PRO A 64 3.44 5.49 -17.96
N SER A 65 2.28 6.14 -17.88
CA SER A 65 2.11 7.55 -17.46
C SER A 65 2.43 7.78 -15.97
N MET A 66 3.51 7.18 -15.49
CA MET A 66 4.03 7.26 -14.14
C MET A 66 4.64 8.61 -13.86
N THR A 67 4.64 8.97 -12.58
CA THR A 67 5.30 10.18 -12.12
C THR A 67 6.19 9.84 -10.93
N ALA A 68 7.49 10.16 -11.05
CA ALA A 68 8.48 9.93 -10.01
C ALA A 68 8.95 11.26 -9.43
N GLN A 69 8.96 11.37 -8.10
CA GLN A 69 9.44 12.53 -7.36
C GLN A 69 10.24 12.06 -6.15
N GLY A 70 11.57 12.08 -6.31
CA GLY A 70 12.48 11.60 -5.28
C GLY A 70 12.17 10.14 -4.89
N SER A 71 11.92 9.91 -3.61
CA SER A 71 11.63 8.57 -3.08
C SER A 71 10.21 8.06 -3.38
N ILE A 72 9.35 8.86 -4.01
CA ILE A 72 7.96 8.52 -4.30
C ILE A 72 7.76 8.28 -5.79
N MET A 73 6.97 7.25 -6.11
CA MET A 73 6.56 6.92 -7.47
C MET A 73 5.06 6.66 -7.52
N VAL A 74 4.36 7.30 -8.45
CA VAL A 74 2.92 7.14 -8.67
C VAL A 74 2.68 6.40 -9.97
N ILE A 75 1.92 5.32 -9.89
CA ILE A 75 1.59 4.43 -11.00
C ILE A 75 0.09 4.49 -11.26
N PRO A 76 -0.35 5.00 -12.42
CA PRO A 76 -1.74 4.92 -12.80
C PRO A 76 -2.07 3.51 -13.31
N HIS A 77 -3.24 2.99 -12.94
CA HIS A 77 -3.77 1.66 -13.28
C HIS A 77 -2.97 0.50 -12.63
N PRO A 78 -3.47 -0.07 -11.51
CA PRO A 78 -2.73 -1.02 -10.68
C PRO A 78 -2.55 -2.43 -11.29
N ASP A 79 -3.26 -2.77 -12.37
CA ASP A 79 -3.22 -4.10 -13.00
C ASP A 79 -1.93 -4.39 -13.78
N LEU A 80 -0.92 -3.54 -13.64
CA LEU A 80 0.36 -3.68 -14.32
C LEU A 80 1.20 -4.78 -13.65
N LEU A 81 1.35 -5.91 -14.37
CA LEU A 81 2.33 -6.97 -14.10
C LEU A 81 3.76 -6.50 -14.41
N ILE A 82 4.14 -5.35 -13.88
CA ILE A 82 5.44 -4.72 -14.13
C ILE A 82 6.35 -4.87 -12.93
N ASN A 83 7.65 -4.90 -13.22
CA ASN A 83 8.70 -4.77 -12.24
C ASN A 83 9.17 -3.33 -12.20
N VAL A 84 9.30 -2.78 -11.01
CA VAL A 84 9.83 -1.44 -10.78
C VAL A 84 11.15 -1.54 -10.06
N THR A 85 12.10 -0.71 -10.46
CA THR A 85 13.42 -0.63 -9.83
C THR A 85 13.59 0.73 -9.20
N CYS A 86 13.84 0.76 -7.89
CA CYS A 86 14.33 1.96 -7.21
C CYS A 86 15.85 1.88 -7.11
N THR A 87 16.52 2.97 -7.48
CA THR A 87 17.97 3.12 -7.32
C THR A 87 18.26 4.34 -6.45
N VAL A 88 19.07 4.14 -5.41
CA VAL A 88 19.58 5.17 -4.52
C VAL A 88 21.07 5.37 -4.78
N GLN A 89 21.47 6.64 -4.93
CA GLN A 89 22.83 7.01 -5.31
C GLN A 89 23.36 8.12 -4.42
N ASN A 90 24.60 7.96 -3.95
CA ASN A 90 25.41 9.05 -3.41
C ASN A 90 26.69 9.13 -4.27
N PRO A 91 27.49 10.21 -4.18
CA PRO A 91 28.72 10.35 -4.98
C PRO A 91 29.71 9.19 -4.84
N ALA A 92 29.69 8.45 -3.73
CA ALA A 92 30.59 7.33 -3.47
C ALA A 92 30.05 5.95 -3.90
N SER A 93 28.73 5.76 -4.00
CA SER A 93 28.10 4.45 -4.16
C SER A 93 26.69 4.49 -4.74
N SER A 94 26.27 3.37 -5.32
CA SER A 94 24.94 3.16 -5.88
C SER A 94 24.39 1.82 -5.42
N SER A 95 23.10 1.79 -5.09
CA SER A 95 22.40 0.60 -4.64
C SER A 95 20.98 0.60 -5.21
N SER A 96 20.43 -0.58 -5.53
CA SER A 96 19.13 -0.68 -6.17
C SER A 96 18.33 -1.87 -5.66
N THR A 97 17.02 -1.84 -5.90
CA THR A 97 16.12 -2.96 -5.64
C THR A 97 14.99 -2.95 -6.64
N THR A 98 14.68 -4.15 -7.13
CA THR A 98 13.61 -4.39 -8.11
C THR A 98 12.54 -5.25 -7.49
N THR A 99 11.27 -4.91 -7.72
CA THR A 99 10.13 -5.70 -7.23
C THR A 99 8.94 -5.66 -8.18
N SER A 100 8.10 -6.68 -8.14
CA SER A 100 6.82 -6.70 -8.84
C SER A 100 5.81 -5.84 -8.09
N VAL A 101 5.19 -4.88 -8.77
CA VAL A 101 4.17 -3.99 -8.18
C VAL A 101 2.98 -4.80 -7.67
N LYS A 102 2.51 -5.77 -8.46
CA LYS A 102 1.39 -6.64 -8.10
C LYS A 102 1.69 -7.44 -6.83
N ALA A 103 2.84 -8.12 -6.77
CA ALA A 103 3.20 -8.92 -5.60
C ALA A 103 3.38 -8.05 -4.36
N LEU A 104 4.04 -6.90 -4.51
CA LEU A 104 4.29 -5.97 -3.41
C LEU A 104 3.00 -5.43 -2.80
N CYS A 105 2.06 -4.97 -3.64
CA CYS A 105 0.82 -4.38 -3.17
C CYS A 105 -0.22 -5.42 -2.73
N ALA A 106 -0.19 -6.65 -3.26
CA ALA A 106 -1.04 -7.75 -2.80
C ALA A 106 -0.66 -8.25 -1.40
N ALA A 107 0.61 -8.13 -0.99
CA ALA A 107 1.05 -8.45 0.37
C ALA A 107 0.67 -7.35 1.39
N ASN A 108 0.50 -6.13 0.91
CA ASN A 108 0.22 -4.94 1.73
C ASN A 108 -1.26 -4.55 1.77
N THR A 109 -2.15 -5.29 1.12
CA THR A 109 -3.58 -5.12 1.36
C THR A 109 -3.88 -5.64 2.77
N PRO A 110 -4.21 -4.77 3.77
CA PRO A 110 -5.06 -5.26 4.84
C PRO A 110 -6.27 -5.82 4.11
N ALA A 111 -6.52 -7.13 4.28
CA ALA A 111 -7.68 -7.76 3.71
C ALA A 111 -8.85 -6.81 3.94
N GLN A 112 -9.40 -6.23 2.86
CA GLN A 112 -10.63 -5.46 2.92
C GLN A 112 -11.80 -6.45 3.10
N ALA A 113 -11.62 -7.37 4.04
CA ALA A 113 -12.58 -8.33 4.54
C ALA A 113 -13.38 -7.63 5.62
N SER A 114 -14.14 -6.59 5.26
CA SER A 114 -15.07 -5.98 6.21
C SER A 114 -16.31 -5.36 5.58
N SER A 115 -16.31 -4.99 4.30
CA SER A 115 -17.53 -4.42 3.68
C SER A 115 -18.60 -5.47 3.39
N LEU A 116 -18.20 -6.73 3.13
CA LEU A 116 -19.14 -7.81 2.91
C LEU A 116 -19.81 -8.28 4.22
N SER A 117 -19.15 -8.17 5.37
CA SER A 117 -19.67 -8.63 6.66
C SER A 117 -20.82 -7.73 7.19
N TYR A 118 -20.67 -6.39 7.12
CA TYR A 118 -21.66 -5.47 7.69
C TYR A 118 -23.00 -5.44 6.94
N CYS A 119 -22.97 -5.52 5.61
CA CYS A 119 -24.18 -5.59 4.77
C CYS A 119 -24.88 -6.96 4.84
N GLN A 120 -24.13 -8.06 4.90
CA GLN A 120 -24.68 -9.42 5.03
C GLN A 120 -25.27 -9.65 6.42
N ALA A 121 -24.65 -9.13 7.49
CA ALA A 121 -25.17 -9.24 8.85
C ALA A 121 -26.53 -8.55 9.02
N LYS A 122 -26.71 -7.33 8.49
CA LYS A 122 -28.01 -6.64 8.55
C LYS A 122 -29.10 -7.36 7.75
N GLY A 123 -28.74 -7.92 6.58
CA GLY A 123 -29.66 -8.73 5.78
C GLY A 123 -30.14 -9.99 6.51
N LEU A 124 -29.21 -10.72 7.14
CA LEU A 124 -29.52 -11.93 7.90
C LEU A 124 -30.39 -11.62 9.13
N ILE A 125 -30.07 -10.54 9.87
CA ILE A 125 -30.86 -10.10 11.03
C ILE A 125 -32.29 -9.73 10.61
N LEU A 126 -32.46 -8.97 9.52
CA LEU A 126 -33.78 -8.59 9.02
C LEU A 126 -34.61 -9.83 8.64
N LEU A 127 -33.98 -10.82 7.99
CA LEU A 127 -34.64 -12.05 7.57
C LEU A 127 -35.08 -12.90 8.76
N LEU A 128 -34.23 -13.00 9.80
CA LEU A 128 -34.58 -13.69 11.04
C LEU A 128 -35.77 -13.02 11.77
N VAL A 129 -35.79 -11.69 11.85
CA VAL A 129 -36.90 -10.94 12.46
C VAL A 129 -38.20 -11.17 11.70
N LEU A 130 -38.16 -11.15 10.36
CA LEU A 130 -39.35 -11.41 9.54
C LEU A 130 -39.91 -12.81 9.79
N VAL A 131 -39.04 -13.82 9.85
CA VAL A 131 -39.44 -15.22 10.12
C VAL A 131 -40.12 -15.33 11.48
N VAL A 132 -39.54 -14.73 12.53
CA VAL A 132 -40.13 -14.75 13.88
C VAL A 132 -41.52 -14.10 13.89
N LEU A 133 -41.67 -12.94 13.23
CA LEU A 133 -42.96 -12.24 13.14
C LEU A 133 -44.02 -13.07 12.41
N ILE A 134 -43.68 -13.66 11.26
CA ILE A 134 -44.59 -14.50 10.47
C ILE A 134 -45.01 -15.73 11.28
N THR A 135 -44.07 -16.38 11.95
CA THR A 135 -44.39 -17.58 12.75
C THR A 135 -45.27 -17.21 13.95
N GLY A 136 -44.98 -16.09 14.62
CA GLY A 136 -45.76 -15.60 15.76
C GLY A 136 -47.20 -15.24 15.38
N THR A 137 -47.42 -14.55 14.27
CA THR A 137 -48.78 -14.20 13.81
C THR A 137 -49.58 -15.44 13.46
N VAL A 138 -48.99 -16.40 12.74
CA VAL A 138 -49.65 -17.68 12.39
C VAL A 138 -50.06 -18.46 13.64
N VAL A 139 -49.19 -18.56 14.65
CA VAL A 139 -49.51 -19.24 15.91
C VAL A 139 -50.65 -18.57 16.65
N VAL A 140 -50.66 -17.23 16.75
CA VAL A 140 -51.75 -16.47 17.38
C VAL A 140 -53.06 -16.65 16.63
N HIS A 141 -53.04 -16.64 15.29
CA HIS A 141 -54.23 -16.88 14.49
C HIS A 141 -54.78 -18.31 14.64
N ILE A 142 -53.91 -19.32 14.74
CA ILE A 142 -54.31 -20.70 15.01
C ILE A 142 -54.91 -20.85 16.41
N MET A 143 -54.33 -20.19 17.41
CA MET A 143 -54.86 -20.23 18.78
C MET A 143 -56.17 -19.45 18.93
N ALA A 144 -56.32 -18.32 18.25
CA ALA A 144 -57.56 -17.54 18.21
C ALA A 144 -58.68 -18.23 17.40
N GLY A 145 -58.32 -19.10 16.46
CA GLY A 145 -59.26 -19.85 15.62
C GLY A 145 -59.70 -21.21 16.18
N LYS A 146 -59.18 -21.64 17.34
CA LYS A 146 -59.56 -22.92 17.95
C LYS A 146 -60.74 -22.72 18.92
N PRO A 147 -61.99 -23.10 18.57
CA PRO A 147 -63.09 -23.05 19.52
C PRO A 147 -62.84 -24.01 20.70
N PRO A 148 -63.28 -23.67 21.92
CA PRO A 148 -63.06 -24.49 23.09
C PRO A 148 -63.68 -25.87 22.89
N LYS A 149 -62.89 -26.91 23.20
CA LYS A 149 -63.34 -28.31 23.17
C LYS A 149 -64.33 -28.46 24.32
N GLN A 150 -65.61 -28.59 24.00
CA GLN A 150 -66.68 -28.88 24.94
C GLN A 150 -66.52 -30.35 25.38
N ASP A 151 -66.12 -30.58 26.63
CA ASP A 151 -66.34 -31.85 27.35
C ASP A 151 -67.75 -31.87 27.95
#